data_AF-A0A8H3BKN3-F1
#
_entry.id   AF-A0A8H3BKN3-F1
#
_cell.length_a   1.000
_cell.length_b   1.000
_cell.length_c   1.000
_cell.angle_alpha   90.00
_cell.angle_beta   90.00
_cell.angle_gamma   90.00
#
_symmetry.space_group_name_H-M   'P 1'
#
loop_
_entity.id
_entity.type
_entity.pdbx_description
1 polymer ?
#
loop_
_entity_poly.entity_id
_entity_poly.type
_entity_poly.pdbx_seq_one_letter_code
_entity_poly.pdbx_strand_id
1 'polypeptide(L)'
;MQPTELSLSPSCRILLVSEAHDQNQELVSRLGTFTSNPLTPSPSDEAYIEWTIKNKYYTAPVHIYLHQVSKPPAKPLWPPETDDERAPALIFVFRKGERYREVFLSMKEAYLAHDAEVAIAASLPASPGANLSVDSFDSMEEFFSDHSFEYVDLEDSPESATNSDHLQYDVRGLPRILEALNMIMWPSMVRTATGGLRRTSLEADRPDDSSTAFEHSFATVSDTAPPDHSSLFDPQSASHGLAELNAWLDDDESWAPTSRDHQIVTAAESSNEAAPLKDGFDDDFSEFLSAPPETNSDTGLPSPAEVHTTAERIFRQDSDAPGGFDLTSILGALETMRLEIGSITDVEERRKAAARVALGLAAGLGLDEPDEGGDELDEELLRELHQIQ
;
A
#
# COMPACT_ATOMS: atom_id res chain seq x y z
N MET A 1 -12.13 -29.27 7.94
CA MET A 1 -11.96 -28.64 9.26
C MET A 1 -13.10 -27.68 9.47
N GLN A 2 -13.65 -27.61 10.67
CA GLN A 2 -14.66 -26.60 10.97
C GLN A 2 -14.00 -25.20 10.92
N PRO A 3 -14.72 -24.12 10.57
CA PRO A 3 -14.15 -22.77 10.49
C PRO A 3 -13.42 -22.34 11.76
N THR A 4 -13.89 -22.84 12.92
CA THR A 4 -13.32 -22.58 14.25
C THR A 4 -12.00 -23.31 14.51
N GLU A 5 -11.69 -24.38 13.77
CA GLU A 5 -10.40 -25.07 13.88
C GLU A 5 -9.30 -24.36 13.07
N LEU A 6 -9.69 -23.66 11.99
CA LEU A 6 -8.76 -22.88 11.16
C LEU A 6 -8.37 -21.54 11.80
N SER A 7 -9.19 -20.99 12.69
CA SER A 7 -8.85 -19.72 13.35
C SER A 7 -7.68 -19.85 14.33
N LEU A 8 -7.44 -21.05 14.86
CA LEU A 8 -6.35 -21.36 15.79
C LEU A 8 -5.11 -21.97 15.11
N SER A 9 -5.10 -22.11 13.78
CA SER A 9 -3.93 -22.60 13.05
C SER A 9 -2.77 -21.59 13.12
N PRO A 10 -1.50 -22.03 13.22
CA PRO A 10 -0.37 -21.09 13.31
C PRO A 10 -0.28 -20.12 12.11
N SER A 11 -0.74 -20.54 10.94
CA SER A 11 -0.84 -19.69 9.74
C SER A 11 -1.82 -18.51 9.86
N CYS A 12 -2.61 -18.43 10.94
CA CYS A 12 -3.54 -17.34 11.26
C CYS A 12 -3.11 -16.60 12.55
N ARG A 13 -1.87 -16.83 13.00
CA ARG A 13 -1.33 -16.28 14.23
C ARG A 13 -0.63 -14.95 13.98
N ILE A 14 -0.89 -14.00 14.87
CA ILE A 14 -0.11 -12.78 15.03
C ILE A 14 0.73 -12.96 16.29
N LEU A 15 2.05 -13.00 16.13
CA LEU A 15 2.96 -13.20 17.25
C LEU A 15 3.33 -11.85 17.87
N LEU A 16 2.92 -11.63 19.12
CA LEU A 16 3.22 -10.40 19.84
C LEU A 16 4.30 -10.66 20.89
N VAL A 17 5.50 -10.13 20.67
CA VAL A 17 6.70 -10.44 21.46
C VAL A 17 7.12 -9.22 22.26
N SER A 18 7.31 -9.38 23.56
CA SER A 18 7.84 -8.30 24.41
C SER A 18 8.70 -8.84 25.56
N GLU A 19 9.47 -7.96 26.21
CA GLU A 19 10.21 -8.34 27.43
C GLU A 19 9.25 -8.58 28.60
N ALA A 20 8.18 -7.77 28.68
CA ALA A 20 7.24 -7.78 29.79
C ALA A 20 5.79 -7.92 29.31
N HIS A 21 5.01 -8.78 29.98
CA HIS A 21 3.64 -9.12 29.59
C HIS A 21 2.70 -7.89 29.61
N ASP A 22 2.96 -6.91 30.45
CA ASP A 22 2.20 -5.65 30.51
C ASP A 22 2.32 -4.84 29.21
N GLN A 23 3.48 -4.88 28.54
CA GLN A 23 3.68 -4.20 27.25
C GLN A 23 2.77 -4.80 26.17
N ASN A 24 2.70 -6.13 26.12
CA ASN A 24 1.80 -6.84 25.21
C ASN A 24 0.34 -6.48 25.48
N GLN A 25 -0.08 -6.51 26.75
CA GLN A 25 -1.45 -6.15 27.14
C GLN A 25 -1.78 -4.68 26.84
N GLU A 26 -0.81 -3.77 27.01
CA GLU A 26 -0.99 -2.37 26.68
C GLU A 26 -1.22 -2.17 25.18
N LEU A 27 -0.43 -2.82 24.32
CA LEU A 27 -0.65 -2.74 22.86
C LEU A 27 -2.01 -3.32 22.48
N VAL A 28 -2.37 -4.50 23.00
CA VAL A 28 -3.68 -5.12 22.75
C VAL A 28 -4.82 -4.19 23.16
N SER A 29 -4.72 -3.58 24.35
CA SER A 29 -5.72 -2.62 24.81
C SER A 29 -5.85 -1.41 23.88
N ARG A 30 -4.74 -0.96 23.29
CA ARG A 30 -4.72 0.13 22.31
C ARG A 30 -5.28 -0.28 20.96
N LEU A 31 -4.96 -1.47 20.46
CA LEU A 31 -5.55 -2.02 19.23
C LEU A 31 -7.06 -2.20 19.39
N GLY A 32 -7.50 -2.63 20.57
CA GLY A 32 -8.90 -2.85 20.91
C GLY A 32 -9.80 -1.62 20.73
N THR A 33 -9.25 -0.39 20.80
CA THR A 33 -10.03 0.84 20.60
C THR A 33 -10.37 1.11 19.13
N PHE A 34 -9.61 0.53 18.20
CA PHE A 34 -9.81 0.68 16.76
C PHE A 34 -10.58 -0.48 16.13
N THR A 35 -10.76 -1.56 16.87
CA THR A 35 -11.48 -2.75 16.41
C THR A 35 -12.93 -2.72 16.84
N SER A 36 -13.87 -3.10 15.96
CA SER A 36 -15.30 -3.12 16.29
C SER A 36 -15.67 -4.12 17.39
N ASN A 37 -14.82 -5.12 17.64
CA ASN A 37 -14.98 -6.10 18.70
C ASN A 37 -13.85 -5.92 19.72
N PRO A 38 -14.15 -5.81 21.02
CA PRO A 38 -13.10 -5.72 22.03
C PRO A 38 -12.24 -6.99 22.00
N LEU A 39 -10.93 -6.80 22.00
CA LEU A 39 -9.94 -7.88 22.13
C LEU A 39 -9.99 -8.42 23.56
N THR A 40 -10.81 -9.45 23.79
CA THR A 40 -10.91 -10.11 25.10
C THR A 40 -10.02 -11.36 25.13
N PRO A 41 -9.14 -11.50 26.13
CA PRO A 41 -8.39 -12.74 26.34
C PRO A 41 -9.32 -13.94 26.47
N SER A 42 -8.88 -15.08 25.93
CA SER A 42 -9.60 -16.33 26.10
C SER A 42 -9.62 -16.72 27.59
N PRO A 43 -10.76 -17.18 28.15
CA PRO A 43 -10.84 -17.57 29.56
C PRO A 43 -9.98 -18.81 29.88
N SER A 44 -9.60 -19.60 28.88
CA SER A 44 -8.78 -20.80 29.06
C SER A 44 -7.28 -20.53 29.01
N ASP A 45 -6.86 -19.47 28.32
CA ASP A 45 -5.46 -19.15 28.11
C ASP A 45 -5.28 -17.64 27.93
N GLU A 46 -4.70 -16.99 28.95
CA GLU A 46 -4.45 -15.55 28.97
C GLU A 46 -3.45 -15.11 27.89
N ALA A 47 -2.70 -16.04 27.29
CA ALA A 47 -1.76 -15.76 26.21
C ALA A 47 -2.44 -15.69 24.83
N TYR A 48 -3.69 -16.15 24.69
CA TYR A 48 -4.41 -16.17 23.43
C TYR A 48 -5.58 -15.19 23.41
N ILE A 49 -5.64 -14.41 22.34
CA ILE A 49 -6.71 -13.45 22.10
C ILE A 49 -7.29 -13.73 20.72
N GLU A 50 -8.55 -14.15 20.69
CA GLU A 50 -9.27 -14.33 19.42
C GLU A 50 -9.60 -12.96 18.83
N TRP A 51 -9.37 -12.81 17.53
CA TRP A 51 -9.67 -11.60 16.80
C TRP A 51 -10.25 -11.93 15.43
N THR A 52 -10.99 -10.98 14.85
CA THR A 52 -11.48 -11.10 13.48
C THR A 52 -11.16 -9.81 12.78
N ILE A 53 -10.22 -9.89 11.85
CA ILE A 53 -9.91 -8.78 10.95
C ILE A 53 -11.08 -8.67 9.96
N LYS A 54 -11.64 -7.47 9.83
CA LYS A 54 -12.74 -7.18 8.92
C LYS A 54 -12.44 -5.89 8.17
N ASN A 55 -12.35 -6.01 6.85
CA ASN A 55 -12.23 -4.86 5.96
C ASN A 55 -13.29 -4.92 4.85
N LYS A 56 -13.17 -4.04 3.85
CA LYS A 56 -14.12 -3.94 2.72
C LYS A 56 -14.15 -5.19 1.83
N TYR A 57 -13.09 -5.97 1.85
CA TYR A 57 -12.83 -7.06 0.90
C TYR A 57 -13.00 -8.43 1.53
N TYR A 58 -12.67 -8.59 2.81
CA TYR A 58 -12.71 -9.87 3.51
C TYR A 58 -12.94 -9.75 5.01
N THR A 59 -13.29 -10.90 5.60
CA THR A 59 -13.24 -11.17 7.04
C THR A 59 -12.32 -12.35 7.29
N ALA A 60 -11.36 -12.22 8.20
CA ALA A 60 -10.41 -13.27 8.54
C ALA A 60 -10.39 -13.50 10.07
N PRO A 61 -10.82 -14.68 10.55
CA PRO A 61 -10.56 -15.11 11.91
C PRO A 61 -9.06 -15.30 12.14
N VAL A 62 -8.48 -14.56 13.07
CA VAL A 62 -7.07 -14.62 13.44
C VAL A 62 -6.95 -14.70 14.96
N HIS A 63 -5.74 -14.93 15.47
CA HIS A 63 -5.51 -14.85 16.91
C HIS A 63 -4.16 -14.19 17.21
N ILE A 64 -4.12 -13.44 18.30
CA ILE A 64 -2.90 -12.84 18.83
C ILE A 64 -2.36 -13.78 19.90
N TYR A 65 -1.08 -14.12 19.80
CA TYR A 65 -0.37 -14.89 20.80
C TYR A 65 0.64 -14.00 21.54
N LEU A 66 0.42 -13.80 22.84
CA LEU A 66 1.25 -12.95 23.68
C LEU A 66 2.47 -13.74 24.18
N HIS A 67 3.65 -13.37 23.69
CA HIS A 67 4.90 -14.00 24.04
C HIS A 67 5.79 -13.07 24.88
N GLN A 68 6.36 -13.62 25.96
CA GLN A 68 7.30 -12.92 26.83
C GLN A 68 8.71 -13.51 26.70
N VAL A 69 9.71 -12.66 26.41
CA VAL A 69 11.11 -13.07 26.14
C VAL A 69 11.87 -13.59 27.38
N SER A 70 11.30 -13.46 28.59
CA SER A 70 12.04 -13.47 29.85
C SER A 70 12.59 -14.81 30.36
N LYS A 71 12.44 -15.95 29.65
CA LYS A 71 13.02 -17.23 30.09
C LYS A 71 13.52 -18.10 28.93
N PRO A 72 14.83 -18.14 28.62
CA PRO A 72 15.38 -19.16 27.75
C PRO A 72 15.36 -20.55 28.43
N PRO A 73 15.03 -21.63 27.69
CA PRO A 73 14.45 -21.59 26.35
C PRO A 73 12.98 -21.19 26.45
N ALA A 74 12.63 -20.06 25.80
CA ALA A 74 11.27 -19.57 25.78
C ALA A 74 10.50 -20.48 24.82
N LYS A 75 10.05 -21.63 25.30
CA LYS A 75 8.99 -22.40 24.63
C LYS A 75 7.74 -21.54 24.77
N PRO A 76 7.32 -20.76 23.76
CA PRO A 76 7.29 -21.12 22.33
C PRO A 76 7.70 -20.01 21.33
N LEU A 77 8.79 -19.28 21.56
CA LEU A 77 9.53 -18.58 20.47
C LEU A 77 10.50 -19.55 19.79
N TRP A 78 10.21 -20.84 19.78
CA TRP A 78 11.06 -21.79 19.07
C TRP A 78 10.99 -21.46 17.59
N PRO A 79 12.14 -21.42 16.88
CA PRO A 79 12.09 -21.41 15.43
C PRO A 79 11.12 -22.54 15.02
N PRO A 80 10.10 -22.24 14.19
CA PRO A 80 9.08 -23.21 13.85
C PRO A 80 9.77 -24.51 13.39
N GLU A 81 9.44 -25.64 14.02
CA GLU A 81 10.08 -26.93 13.69
C GLU A 81 9.67 -27.37 12.28
N THR A 82 8.48 -26.92 11.86
CA THR A 82 7.86 -27.20 10.59
C THR A 82 7.25 -25.93 9.98
N ASP A 83 7.12 -25.90 8.65
CA ASP A 83 6.63 -24.70 7.95
C ASP A 83 5.20 -24.30 8.33
N ASP A 84 4.38 -25.23 8.81
CA ASP A 84 3.03 -24.99 9.29
C ASP A 84 2.95 -24.29 10.65
N GLU A 85 4.08 -24.15 11.36
CA GLU A 85 4.19 -23.40 12.62
C GLU A 85 4.60 -21.93 12.42
N ARG A 86 4.94 -21.53 11.19
CA ARG A 86 5.33 -20.15 10.86
C ARG A 86 4.15 -19.20 11.08
N ALA A 87 4.44 -18.05 11.67
CA ALA A 87 3.47 -16.98 11.88
C ALA A 87 3.67 -15.92 10.79
N PRO A 88 2.63 -15.57 10.01
CA PRO A 88 2.77 -14.59 8.93
C PRO A 88 2.96 -13.14 9.45
N ALA A 89 2.63 -12.88 10.71
CA ALA A 89 2.79 -11.57 11.33
C ALA A 89 3.54 -11.67 12.66
N LEU A 90 4.54 -10.80 12.83
CA LEU A 90 5.32 -10.69 14.05
C LEU A 90 5.45 -9.23 14.46
N ILE A 91 5.09 -8.93 15.70
CA ILE A 91 5.16 -7.59 16.28
C ILE A 91 6.03 -7.65 17.53
N PHE A 92 7.15 -6.94 17.51
CA PHE A 92 8.02 -6.75 18.68
C PHE A 92 7.64 -5.48 19.41
N VAL A 93 7.31 -5.57 20.69
CA VAL A 93 6.86 -4.45 21.52
C VAL A 93 7.90 -4.16 22.60
N PHE A 94 8.24 -2.89 22.74
CA PHE A 94 9.17 -2.41 23.76
C PHE A 94 8.76 -1.02 24.25
N ARG A 95 9.22 -0.58 25.43
CA ARG A 95 9.06 0.83 25.84
C ARG A 95 10.27 1.66 25.47
N LYS A 96 10.05 2.92 25.12
CA LYS A 96 11.14 3.89 24.95
C LYS A 96 11.96 4.00 26.24
N GLY A 97 13.28 3.93 26.13
CA GLY A 97 14.20 3.93 27.27
C GLY A 97 14.70 2.56 27.71
N GLU A 98 14.14 1.47 27.19
CA GLU A 98 14.58 0.09 27.51
C GLU A 98 15.73 -0.37 26.61
N ARG A 99 16.37 -1.50 26.98
CA ARG A 99 17.46 -2.13 26.19
C ARG A 99 16.91 -2.99 25.06
N TYR A 100 16.03 -2.41 24.24
CA TYR A 100 15.33 -3.13 23.18
C TYR A 100 16.28 -3.82 22.19
N ARG A 101 17.44 -3.21 21.87
CA ARG A 101 18.42 -3.78 20.93
C ARG A 101 18.97 -5.14 21.39
N GLU A 102 19.33 -5.26 22.67
CA GLU A 102 19.87 -6.51 23.23
C GLU A 102 18.81 -7.61 23.23
N VAL A 103 17.59 -7.25 23.65
CA VAL A 103 16.44 -8.17 23.70
C VAL A 103 16.08 -8.64 22.29
N PHE A 104 15.96 -7.72 21.33
CA PHE A 104 15.63 -8.01 19.93
C PHE A 104 16.70 -8.90 19.27
N LEU A 105 17.99 -8.59 19.45
CA LEU A 105 19.07 -9.41 18.90
C LEU A 105 19.13 -10.81 19.53
N SER A 106 18.72 -10.96 20.79
CA SER A 106 18.67 -12.28 21.44
C SER A 106 17.65 -13.23 20.83
N MET A 107 16.63 -12.71 20.11
CA MET A 107 15.59 -13.47 19.43
C MET A 107 15.80 -13.58 17.91
N LYS A 108 16.97 -13.19 17.38
CA LYS A 108 17.28 -13.15 15.95
C LYS A 108 17.01 -14.45 15.20
N GLU A 109 17.49 -15.56 15.74
CA GLU A 109 17.29 -16.87 15.13
C GLU A 109 15.80 -17.25 15.07
N ALA A 110 15.04 -16.92 16.12
CA ALA A 110 13.63 -17.25 16.22
C ALA A 110 12.77 -16.46 15.22
N TYR A 111 12.93 -15.14 15.14
CA TYR A 111 12.11 -14.35 14.22
C TYR A 111 12.47 -14.58 12.75
N LEU A 112 13.75 -14.84 12.43
CA LEU A 112 14.17 -15.18 11.06
C LEU A 112 13.57 -16.51 10.60
N ALA A 113 13.42 -17.47 11.53
CA ALA A 113 12.83 -18.76 11.21
C ALA A 113 11.32 -18.68 10.93
N HIS A 114 10.62 -17.67 11.45
CA HIS A 114 9.21 -17.45 11.12
C HIS A 114 9.00 -16.92 9.70
N ASP A 115 9.97 -16.17 9.14
CA ASP A 115 9.87 -15.59 7.80
C ASP A 115 8.54 -14.84 7.61
N ALA A 116 8.22 -13.96 8.57
CA ALA A 116 6.93 -13.28 8.63
C ALA A 116 6.75 -12.34 7.43
N GLU A 117 5.57 -12.36 6.81
CA GLU A 117 5.18 -11.42 5.76
C GLU A 117 5.17 -9.98 6.27
N VAL A 118 4.81 -9.79 7.53
CA VAL A 118 4.82 -8.49 8.21
C VAL A 118 5.59 -8.61 9.52
N ALA A 119 6.65 -7.80 9.63
CA ALA A 119 7.48 -7.68 10.83
C ALA A 119 7.49 -6.22 11.29
N ILE A 120 6.96 -5.95 12.48
CA ILE A 120 6.81 -4.58 13.02
C ILE A 120 7.49 -4.49 14.38
N ALA A 121 8.20 -3.39 14.62
CA ALA A 121 8.73 -3.00 15.92
C ALA A 121 7.95 -1.79 16.45
N ALA A 122 7.13 -2.01 17.48
CA ALA A 122 6.24 -1.00 18.03
C ALA A 122 6.78 -0.45 19.35
N SER A 123 7.03 0.85 19.44
CA SER A 123 7.46 1.50 20.69
C SER A 123 6.29 2.05 21.49
N LEU A 124 6.20 1.64 22.75
CA LEU A 124 5.30 2.19 23.75
C LEU A 124 5.93 3.44 24.40
N PRO A 125 5.09 4.35 24.93
CA PRO A 125 5.58 5.51 25.67
C PRO A 125 6.50 5.10 26.82
N ALA A 126 7.50 5.94 27.09
CA ALA A 126 8.40 5.76 28.21
C ALA A 126 7.59 5.74 29.53
N SER A 127 7.97 4.85 30.45
CA SER A 127 7.35 4.84 31.78
C SER A 127 7.63 6.16 32.51
N PRO A 128 6.67 6.68 33.29
CA PRO A 128 6.85 7.92 34.03
C PRO A 128 8.04 7.78 34.99
N GLY A 129 9.09 8.57 34.77
CA GLY A 129 10.33 8.56 35.57
C GLY A 129 11.45 7.67 35.02
N ALA A 130 11.27 7.02 33.86
CA ALA A 130 12.40 6.44 33.14
C ALA A 130 13.31 7.56 32.61
N ASN A 131 14.62 7.36 32.70
CA ASN A 131 15.56 8.24 32.01
C ASN A 131 15.35 8.05 30.51
N LEU A 132 14.93 9.10 29.80
CA LEU A 132 14.76 9.06 28.36
C LEU A 132 16.08 8.62 27.72
N SER A 133 16.06 7.48 27.04
CA SER A 133 17.15 7.08 26.16
C SER A 133 17.31 8.15 25.07
N VAL A 134 18.54 8.31 24.60
CA VAL A 134 18.95 9.32 23.61
C VAL A 134 18.66 8.85 22.17
N ASP A 135 18.17 7.63 21.99
CA ASP A 135 17.91 7.10 20.65
C ASP A 135 16.86 7.98 19.94
N SER A 136 17.29 8.63 18.86
CA SER A 136 16.40 9.37 17.97
C SER A 136 15.49 8.41 17.23
N PHE A 137 14.36 8.93 16.71
CA PHE A 137 13.48 8.19 15.82
C PHE A 137 14.27 7.53 14.67
N ASP A 138 15.10 8.32 13.97
CA ASP A 138 15.91 7.85 12.84
C ASP A 138 16.84 6.69 13.22
N SER A 139 17.43 6.72 14.42
CA SER A 139 18.33 5.65 14.87
C SER A 139 17.60 4.34 15.19
N MET A 140 16.34 4.44 15.64
CA MET A 140 15.48 3.27 15.85
C MET A 140 15.00 2.73 14.51
N GLU A 141 14.55 3.60 13.61
CA GLU A 141 14.09 3.24 12.27
C GLU A 141 15.19 2.55 11.45
N GLU A 142 16.40 3.14 11.40
CA GLU A 142 17.57 2.55 10.73
C GLU A 142 17.89 1.15 11.29
N PHE A 143 17.90 1.02 12.63
CA PHE A 143 18.18 -0.26 13.28
C PHE A 143 17.16 -1.35 12.93
N PHE A 144 15.87 -1.05 12.95
CA PHE A 144 14.85 -2.05 12.62
C PHE A 144 14.80 -2.34 11.12
N SER A 145 15.05 -1.33 10.28
CA SER A 145 15.17 -1.48 8.82
C SER A 145 16.28 -2.46 8.44
N ASP A 146 17.45 -2.37 9.09
CA ASP A 146 18.58 -3.31 8.93
C ASP A 146 18.20 -4.78 9.24
N HIS A 147 17.11 -4.99 10.00
CA HIS A 147 16.60 -6.29 10.38
C HIS A 147 15.29 -6.66 9.68
N SER A 148 14.88 -5.89 8.66
CA SER A 148 13.63 -6.08 7.92
C SER A 148 12.37 -5.92 8.79
N PHE A 149 12.45 -5.08 9.83
CA PHE A 149 11.31 -4.69 10.64
C PHE A 149 10.94 -3.24 10.33
N GLU A 150 9.65 -2.99 10.21
CA GLU A 150 9.12 -1.62 10.14
C GLU A 150 9.00 -1.04 11.56
N TYR A 151 9.58 0.12 11.81
CA TYR A 151 9.48 0.80 13.10
C TYR A 151 8.22 1.67 13.17
N VAL A 152 7.43 1.49 14.24
CA VAL A 152 6.20 2.25 14.49
C VAL A 152 6.22 2.85 15.88
N ASP A 153 6.16 4.17 15.95
CA ASP A 153 6.01 4.91 17.20
C ASP A 153 4.54 5.04 17.59
N LEU A 154 4.13 4.50 18.75
CA LEU A 154 2.74 4.55 19.19
C LEU A 154 2.36 5.88 19.86
N GLU A 155 3.32 6.77 20.09
CA GLU A 155 3.07 8.13 20.58
C GLU A 155 2.88 9.13 19.43
N ASP A 156 3.27 8.78 18.20
CA ASP A 156 3.03 9.60 17.01
C ASP A 156 1.52 9.67 16.72
N SER A 157 0.87 10.63 17.37
CA SER A 157 -0.51 11.00 17.08
C SER A 157 -0.55 11.77 15.76
N PRO A 158 -1.56 11.56 14.91
CA PRO A 158 -1.76 12.39 13.72
C PRO A 158 -1.90 13.89 14.05
N GLU A 159 -2.27 14.23 15.28
CA GLU A 159 -2.42 15.63 15.72
C GLU A 159 -1.07 16.37 15.91
N SER A 160 0.03 15.64 16.10
CA SER A 160 1.37 16.22 16.25
C SER A 160 2.03 16.64 14.93
N ALA A 161 1.43 16.31 13.79
CA ALA A 161 1.99 16.53 12.45
C ALA A 161 1.81 17.97 11.91
N THR A 162 1.53 18.96 12.77
CA THR A 162 1.17 20.34 12.35
C THR A 162 2.26 21.09 11.56
N ASN A 163 3.46 20.55 11.38
CA ASN A 163 4.58 21.27 10.76
C ASN A 163 5.34 20.50 9.65
N SER A 164 4.85 19.35 9.17
CA SER A 164 5.47 18.67 8.02
C SER A 164 4.52 18.70 6.83
N ASP A 165 4.71 19.69 5.96
CA ASP A 165 3.87 19.98 4.79
C ASP A 165 3.98 18.92 3.67
N HIS A 166 4.81 17.88 3.85
CA HIS A 166 5.16 16.95 2.78
C HIS A 166 4.57 15.53 2.85
N LEU A 167 3.82 15.15 3.90
CA LEU A 167 3.37 13.76 4.03
C LEU A 167 1.95 13.61 4.62
N GLN A 168 0.95 14.26 4.03
CA GLN A 168 -0.47 14.07 4.41
C GLN A 168 -1.00 12.63 4.25
N TYR A 169 -0.25 11.72 3.63
CA TYR A 169 -0.65 10.34 3.38
C TYR A 169 0.08 9.30 4.24
N ASP A 170 0.98 9.73 5.13
CA ASP A 170 1.77 8.80 5.92
C ASP A 170 0.97 8.32 7.13
N VAL A 171 0.40 7.12 7.01
CA VAL A 171 -0.35 6.47 8.09
C VAL A 171 0.65 6.07 9.17
N ARG A 172 0.60 6.73 10.35
CA ARG A 172 1.52 6.47 11.48
C ARG A 172 0.83 5.82 12.68
N GLY A 173 1.62 5.30 13.61
CA GLY A 173 1.16 4.76 14.89
C GLY A 173 0.26 3.52 14.76
N LEU A 174 -0.78 3.44 15.58
CA LEU A 174 -1.69 2.29 15.61
C LEU A 174 -2.39 2.00 14.27
N PRO A 175 -2.91 3.01 13.54
CA PRO A 175 -3.46 2.81 12.20
C PRO A 175 -2.50 2.08 11.25
N ARG A 176 -1.19 2.35 11.33
CA ARG A 176 -0.19 1.72 10.47
C ARG A 176 -0.07 0.21 10.72
N ILE A 177 -0.07 -0.18 11.99
CA ILE A 177 -0.07 -1.60 12.39
C ILE A 177 -1.31 -2.31 11.83
N LEU A 178 -2.48 -1.69 11.95
CA LEU A 178 -3.72 -2.27 11.43
C LEU A 178 -3.73 -2.37 9.91
N GLU A 179 -3.19 -1.37 9.21
CA GLU A 179 -3.05 -1.41 7.76
C GLU A 179 -2.15 -2.56 7.32
N ALA A 180 -0.97 -2.69 7.91
CA ALA A 180 -0.04 -3.78 7.61
C ALA A 180 -0.69 -5.16 7.83
N LEU A 181 -1.42 -5.34 8.94
CA LEU A 181 -2.15 -6.59 9.22
C LEU A 181 -3.32 -6.84 8.26
N ASN A 182 -3.93 -5.78 7.71
CA ASN A 182 -4.97 -5.87 6.68
C ASN A 182 -4.42 -6.25 5.29
N MET A 183 -3.13 -6.02 5.03
CA MET A 183 -2.48 -6.36 3.76
C MET A 183 -2.13 -7.85 3.65
N ILE A 184 -2.06 -8.57 4.78
CA ILE A 184 -1.77 -10.00 4.81
C ILE A 184 -2.93 -10.79 4.20
N MET A 185 -2.57 -11.78 3.36
CA MET A 185 -3.53 -12.68 2.72
C MET A 185 -3.80 -13.90 3.59
N TRP A 186 -4.56 -13.69 4.67
CA TRP A 186 -4.84 -14.70 5.68
C TRP A 186 -5.47 -15.97 5.08
N PRO A 187 -4.98 -17.19 5.41
CA PRO A 187 -5.59 -18.44 4.94
C PRO A 187 -7.04 -18.63 5.39
N SER A 188 -7.42 -18.01 6.51
CA SER A 188 -8.78 -18.01 7.04
C SER A 188 -9.69 -16.95 6.41
N MET A 189 -9.20 -16.14 5.48
CA MET A 189 -10.00 -15.05 4.91
C MET A 189 -11.20 -15.58 4.13
N VAL A 190 -12.35 -14.95 4.37
CA VAL A 190 -13.59 -15.16 3.62
C VAL A 190 -13.92 -13.83 2.96
N ARG A 191 -14.02 -13.82 1.64
CA ARG A 191 -14.41 -12.61 0.89
C ARG A 191 -15.78 -12.14 1.35
N THR A 192 -15.89 -10.86 1.69
CA THR A 192 -17.20 -10.26 1.92
C THR A 192 -17.90 -10.21 0.57
N ALA A 193 -19.12 -10.75 0.48
CA ALA A 193 -19.95 -10.57 -0.70
C ALA A 193 -20.40 -9.10 -0.75
N THR A 194 -19.49 -8.22 -1.13
CA THR A 194 -19.70 -6.77 -1.17
C THR A 194 -20.58 -6.49 -2.38
N GLY A 195 -21.90 -6.57 -2.17
CA GLY A 195 -22.88 -6.00 -3.09
C GLY A 195 -22.85 -6.58 -4.50
N GLY A 196 -22.96 -7.90 -4.64
CA GLY A 196 -23.64 -8.40 -5.83
C GLY A 196 -24.97 -7.67 -5.90
N LEU A 197 -25.16 -6.82 -6.93
CA LEU A 197 -26.35 -6.01 -7.15
C LEU A 197 -27.56 -6.76 -6.59
N ARG A 198 -28.09 -6.31 -5.45
CA ARG A 198 -29.42 -6.72 -5.05
C ARG A 198 -30.32 -6.12 -6.13
N ARG A 199 -30.53 -6.89 -7.19
CA ARG A 199 -31.59 -6.70 -8.16
C ARG A 199 -32.82 -6.49 -7.30
N THR A 200 -33.27 -5.26 -7.23
CA THR A 200 -34.51 -4.87 -6.57
C THR A 200 -35.59 -5.70 -7.24
N SER A 201 -35.91 -6.84 -6.63
CA SER A 201 -37.16 -7.52 -6.90
C SER A 201 -38.21 -6.55 -6.38
N LEU A 202 -38.70 -5.72 -7.30
CA LEU A 202 -39.91 -4.91 -7.16
C LEU A 202 -41.05 -5.87 -6.78
N GLU A 203 -41.19 -6.15 -5.48
CA GLU A 203 -42.47 -6.51 -4.90
C GLU A 203 -43.28 -5.21 -4.87
N ALA A 204 -44.00 -5.01 -5.97
CA ALA A 204 -45.15 -4.14 -6.00
C ALA A 204 -46.22 -4.73 -5.09
N ASP A 205 -46.38 -4.18 -3.88
CA ASP A 205 -47.69 -3.72 -3.39
C ASP A 205 -47.58 -3.10 -1.98
N ARG A 206 -47.76 -1.77 -1.91
CA ARG A 206 -48.74 -1.07 -1.05
C ARG A 206 -48.36 0.39 -0.81
N PRO A 207 -49.29 1.33 -1.01
CA PRO A 207 -49.20 2.66 -0.42
C PRO A 207 -49.84 2.61 0.97
N ASP A 208 -49.11 2.99 2.02
CA ASP A 208 -49.67 3.95 2.98
C ASP A 208 -48.63 4.49 3.95
N ASP A 209 -48.75 5.81 4.10
CA ASP A 209 -48.52 6.62 5.27
C ASP A 209 -47.10 7.02 5.75
N SER A 210 -47.12 8.29 6.13
CA SER A 210 -46.10 9.25 6.46
C SER A 210 -45.18 8.92 7.63
N SER A 211 -43.88 9.17 7.46
CA SER A 211 -43.08 9.90 8.46
C SER A 211 -41.71 10.28 7.89
N THR A 212 -41.42 11.56 8.04
CA THR A 212 -40.20 12.26 7.63
C THR A 212 -39.08 12.00 8.63
N ALA A 213 -37.98 11.42 8.20
CA ALA A 213 -36.67 11.56 8.85
C ALA A 213 -35.58 11.57 7.76
N PHE A 214 -34.91 12.71 7.65
CA PHE A 214 -33.84 13.01 6.71
C PHE A 214 -32.56 12.28 7.16
N GLU A 215 -32.11 11.28 6.40
CA GLU A 215 -30.72 10.82 6.41
C GLU A 215 -30.16 10.92 4.99
N HIS A 216 -29.11 11.72 4.85
CA HIS A 216 -28.45 12.03 3.59
C HIS A 216 -27.72 10.78 3.07
N SER A 217 -28.32 10.11 2.09
CA SER A 217 -27.64 9.14 1.24
C SER A 217 -27.45 9.74 -0.16
N PHE A 218 -26.20 10.09 -0.47
CA PHE A 218 -25.76 10.50 -1.79
C PHE A 218 -25.74 9.27 -2.72
N ALA A 219 -26.80 9.06 -3.50
CA ALA A 219 -26.76 8.37 -4.80
C ALA A 219 -28.14 8.40 -5.48
N THR A 220 -28.50 9.51 -6.11
CA THR A 220 -29.53 9.51 -7.18
C THR A 220 -29.19 10.54 -8.25
N VAL A 221 -28.49 10.12 -9.29
CA VAL A 221 -28.61 10.71 -10.63
C VAL A 221 -28.60 9.57 -11.64
N SER A 222 -29.79 9.14 -12.06
CA SER A 222 -30.11 8.76 -13.44
C SER A 222 -31.51 8.15 -13.48
N ASP A 223 -32.50 8.99 -13.75
CA ASP A 223 -33.74 8.55 -14.38
C ASP A 223 -34.22 9.64 -15.35
N THR A 224 -33.63 9.63 -16.53
CA THR A 224 -34.23 10.17 -17.74
C THR A 224 -34.29 9.05 -18.77
N ALA A 225 -35.50 8.53 -18.95
CA ALA A 225 -35.84 7.46 -19.86
C ALA A 225 -35.49 7.77 -21.33
N PRO A 226 -34.99 6.79 -22.10
CA PRO A 226 -35.17 6.75 -23.54
C PRO A 226 -36.35 5.85 -23.93
N PRO A 227 -37.02 6.09 -25.07
CA PRO A 227 -38.18 5.33 -25.50
C PRO A 227 -37.81 3.93 -26.01
N ASP A 228 -38.82 3.06 -26.01
CA ASP A 228 -38.81 1.65 -26.40
C ASP A 228 -38.03 1.32 -27.69
N HIS A 229 -36.89 0.66 -27.52
CA HIS A 229 -36.27 -0.15 -28.56
C HIS A 229 -35.99 -1.55 -28.00
N SER A 230 -36.93 -2.46 -28.26
CA SER A 230 -36.80 -3.88 -27.96
C SER A 230 -35.79 -4.56 -28.90
N SER A 231 -35.03 -5.49 -28.34
CA SER A 231 -34.16 -6.50 -28.98
C SER A 231 -32.86 -6.00 -29.64
N LEU A 232 -31.71 -6.26 -28.99
CA LEU A 232 -30.40 -6.53 -29.65
C LEU A 232 -29.22 -6.82 -28.71
N PHE A 233 -29.43 -7.34 -27.49
CA PHE A 233 -28.29 -7.85 -26.69
C PHE A 233 -28.26 -9.38 -26.75
N ASP A 234 -27.39 -9.88 -27.62
CA ASP A 234 -27.08 -11.30 -27.77
C ASP A 234 -26.17 -11.74 -26.61
N PRO A 235 -26.63 -12.66 -25.73
CA PRO A 235 -25.84 -13.15 -24.60
C PRO A 235 -24.56 -13.90 -25.01
N GLN A 236 -24.33 -14.15 -26.31
CA GLN A 236 -23.09 -14.76 -26.81
C GLN A 236 -21.88 -13.82 -26.86
N SER A 237 -22.08 -12.49 -26.89
CA SER A 237 -20.94 -11.54 -26.94
C SER A 237 -20.16 -11.45 -25.63
N ALA A 238 -20.79 -11.67 -24.48
CA ALA A 238 -20.11 -11.63 -23.19
C ALA A 238 -19.15 -12.82 -22.99
N SER A 239 -19.47 -13.99 -23.57
CA SER A 239 -18.58 -15.15 -23.52
C SER A 239 -17.35 -15.01 -24.43
N HIS A 240 -17.45 -14.25 -25.52
CA HIS A 240 -16.33 -14.08 -26.44
C HIS A 240 -15.26 -13.13 -25.86
N GLY A 241 -15.68 -12.04 -25.21
CA GLY A 241 -14.74 -11.10 -24.58
C GLY A 241 -13.92 -11.71 -23.43
N LEU A 242 -14.49 -12.68 -22.70
CA LEU A 242 -13.78 -13.40 -21.64
C LEU A 242 -12.77 -14.42 -22.19
N ALA A 243 -13.07 -15.03 -23.33
CA ALA A 243 -12.15 -15.95 -24.00
C ALA A 243 -10.95 -15.23 -24.62
N GLU A 244 -11.16 -14.02 -25.16
CA GLU A 244 -10.10 -13.19 -25.74
C GLU A 244 -9.14 -12.64 -24.67
N LEU A 245 -9.66 -12.31 -23.48
CA LEU A 245 -8.85 -11.95 -22.31
C LEU A 245 -7.99 -13.11 -21.79
N ASN A 246 -8.51 -14.33 -21.77
CA ASN A 246 -7.72 -15.51 -21.41
C ASN A 246 -6.63 -15.82 -22.44
N ALA A 247 -6.92 -15.65 -23.74
CA ALA A 247 -5.93 -15.84 -24.79
C ALA A 247 -4.77 -14.82 -24.70
N TRP A 248 -5.05 -13.58 -24.28
CA TRP A 248 -4.01 -12.58 -24.01
C TRP A 248 -3.13 -12.92 -22.79
N LEU A 249 -3.69 -13.56 -21.77
CA LEU A 249 -2.93 -13.99 -20.58
C LEU A 249 -2.03 -15.20 -20.85
N ASP A 250 -2.42 -16.07 -21.78
CA ASP A 250 -1.64 -17.27 -22.14
C ASP A 250 -0.44 -16.95 -23.08
N ASP A 251 -0.46 -15.82 -23.79
CA ASP A 251 0.61 -15.43 -24.73
C ASP A 251 1.82 -14.71 -24.04
N ASP A 252 1.77 -14.42 -22.74
CA ASP A 252 2.79 -13.65 -22.01
C ASP A 252 3.97 -14.50 -21.43
N GLU A 253 4.01 -15.81 -21.67
CA GLU A 253 5.15 -16.66 -21.24
C GLU A 253 6.45 -16.39 -22.03
N SER A 254 6.47 -15.52 -23.05
CA SER A 254 7.67 -15.27 -23.88
C SER A 254 8.65 -14.24 -23.31
N TRP A 255 8.35 -13.59 -22.19
CA TRP A 255 9.21 -12.54 -21.60
C TRP A 255 10.09 -13.00 -20.45
N ALA A 256 10.01 -14.28 -20.03
CA ALA A 256 10.94 -14.80 -19.04
C ALA A 256 12.35 -14.91 -19.65
N PRO A 257 13.38 -14.23 -19.11
CA PRO A 257 14.74 -14.37 -19.60
C PRO A 257 15.16 -15.82 -19.41
N THR A 258 15.59 -16.46 -20.50
CA THR A 258 16.11 -17.83 -20.49
C THR A 258 17.20 -17.97 -19.43
N SER A 259 16.84 -18.56 -18.29
CA SER A 259 17.79 -18.87 -17.22
C SER A 259 18.72 -19.93 -17.77
N ARG A 260 19.95 -19.51 -18.06
CA ARG A 260 21.00 -20.33 -18.64
C ARG A 260 21.50 -21.28 -17.55
N ASP A 261 21.19 -22.57 -17.71
CA ASP A 261 21.63 -23.67 -16.86
C ASP A 261 23.12 -23.54 -16.48
N HIS A 262 23.40 -23.22 -15.21
CA HIS A 262 24.71 -23.43 -14.61
C HIS A 262 24.77 -24.83 -14.03
N GLN A 263 25.36 -25.71 -14.83
CA GLN A 263 25.70 -27.09 -14.50
C GLN A 263 26.71 -27.12 -13.35
N ILE A 264 26.27 -27.56 -12.16
CA ILE A 264 27.14 -27.80 -11.00
C ILE A 264 27.96 -29.08 -11.28
N VAL A 265 29.22 -28.91 -11.67
CA VAL A 265 30.21 -30.00 -11.69
C VAL A 265 30.88 -30.06 -10.33
N THR A 266 30.62 -31.14 -9.60
CA THR A 266 31.34 -31.54 -8.40
C THR A 266 32.67 -32.19 -8.80
N ALA A 267 33.79 -31.62 -8.36
CA ALA A 267 35.09 -32.29 -8.39
C ALA A 267 35.92 -31.90 -7.16
N ALA A 268 36.35 -32.92 -6.44
CA ALA A 268 37.20 -32.85 -5.26
C ALA A 268 38.69 -32.73 -5.64
N GLU A 269 39.45 -32.19 -4.68
CA GLU A 269 40.91 -32.27 -4.47
C GLU A 269 41.87 -31.60 -5.48
N SER A 270 42.60 -30.57 -5.02
CA SER A 270 44.07 -30.63 -4.81
C SER A 270 44.73 -29.24 -4.71
N SER A 271 45.46 -29.07 -3.60
CA SER A 271 46.66 -28.27 -3.28
C SER A 271 47.30 -27.28 -4.28
N ASN A 272 47.68 -26.12 -3.71
CA ASN A 272 48.86 -25.26 -3.95
C ASN A 272 49.15 -24.73 -5.38
N GLU A 273 48.97 -23.42 -5.60
CA GLU A 273 50.06 -22.47 -5.93
C GLU A 273 49.54 -21.03 -6.02
N ALA A 274 50.33 -20.08 -5.55
CA ALA A 274 50.00 -18.66 -5.52
C ALA A 274 50.19 -17.99 -6.89
N ALA A 275 49.13 -17.42 -7.45
CA ALA A 275 49.17 -16.41 -8.50
C ALA A 275 48.03 -15.39 -8.28
N PRO A 276 48.25 -14.08 -8.45
CA PRO A 276 47.21 -13.08 -8.29
C PRO A 276 46.37 -13.02 -9.57
N LEU A 277 45.28 -13.79 -9.63
CA LEU A 277 44.23 -13.61 -10.63
C LEU A 277 43.33 -12.47 -10.17
N LYS A 278 43.51 -11.33 -10.84
CA LYS A 278 42.63 -10.18 -10.81
C LYS A 278 41.45 -10.49 -11.73
N ASP A 279 40.50 -11.26 -11.23
CA ASP A 279 39.20 -11.50 -11.86
C ASP A 279 38.14 -10.88 -10.97
N GLY A 280 38.14 -9.54 -10.97
CA GLY A 280 37.06 -8.74 -10.43
C GLY A 280 36.22 -8.30 -11.62
N PHE A 281 34.91 -8.49 -11.54
CA PHE A 281 33.93 -7.83 -12.39
C PHE A 281 34.29 -6.34 -12.48
N ASP A 282 34.85 -5.92 -13.61
CA ASP A 282 34.81 -4.52 -14.02
C ASP A 282 33.33 -4.25 -14.34
N ASP A 283 32.60 -3.83 -13.31
CA ASP A 283 31.26 -3.27 -13.36
C ASP A 283 31.32 -1.98 -14.18
N ASP A 284 31.43 -2.13 -15.50
CA ASP A 284 31.34 -1.07 -16.51
C ASP A 284 29.88 -0.60 -16.66
N PHE A 285 29.27 -0.16 -15.55
CA PHE A 285 28.04 0.65 -15.56
C PHE A 285 28.26 2.00 -16.27
N SER A 286 29.49 2.32 -16.67
CA SER A 286 29.88 3.37 -17.62
C SER A 286 29.06 3.34 -18.92
N GLU A 287 28.67 2.16 -19.39
CA GLU A 287 27.85 2.01 -20.61
C GLU A 287 26.38 2.41 -20.37
N PHE A 288 25.88 2.29 -19.14
CA PHE A 288 24.50 2.65 -18.78
C PHE A 288 24.33 4.13 -18.40
N LEU A 289 25.41 4.79 -17.95
CA LEU A 289 25.42 6.23 -17.66
C LEU A 289 25.77 7.09 -18.88
N SER A 290 26.16 6.48 -20.00
CA SER A 290 26.32 7.16 -21.27
C SER A 290 24.95 7.33 -21.91
N ALA A 291 24.16 8.30 -21.41
CA ALA A 291 22.92 8.73 -22.04
C ALA A 291 23.19 8.91 -23.55
N PRO A 292 22.42 8.26 -24.44
CA PRO A 292 22.55 8.46 -25.88
C PRO A 292 22.60 9.96 -26.16
N PRO A 293 23.51 10.45 -27.03
CA PRO A 293 23.60 11.86 -27.32
C PRO A 293 22.21 12.34 -27.72
N GLU A 294 21.71 13.39 -27.05
CA GLU A 294 20.38 13.95 -27.27
C GLU A 294 20.25 14.36 -28.74
N THR A 295 19.77 13.42 -29.55
CA THR A 295 19.32 13.71 -30.89
C THR A 295 18.09 14.55 -30.69
N ASN A 296 18.18 15.83 -31.03
CA ASN A 296 17.12 16.85 -31.03
C ASN A 296 15.80 16.36 -31.66
N SER A 297 15.07 15.49 -30.98
CA SER A 297 13.75 15.00 -31.33
C SER A 297 12.73 15.56 -30.35
N ASP A 298 12.80 16.87 -30.14
CA ASP A 298 11.72 17.68 -29.56
C ASP A 298 10.49 17.76 -30.51
N THR A 299 10.54 17.04 -31.63
CA THR A 299 9.47 16.94 -32.62
C THR A 299 8.27 16.09 -32.16
N GLY A 300 8.37 15.41 -31.01
CA GLY A 300 7.33 14.51 -30.51
C GLY A 300 6.35 15.14 -29.51
N LEU A 301 6.69 16.26 -28.89
CA LEU A 301 5.83 16.89 -27.88
C LEU A 301 4.77 17.80 -28.51
N PRO A 302 3.54 17.82 -27.96
CA PRO A 302 2.53 18.78 -28.39
C PRO A 302 2.99 20.19 -28.04
N SER A 303 2.71 21.15 -28.91
CA SER A 303 3.06 22.55 -28.64
C SER A 303 2.23 23.09 -27.45
N PRO A 304 2.76 24.05 -26.67
CA PRO A 304 2.01 24.64 -25.54
C PRO A 304 0.63 25.19 -25.94
N ALA A 305 0.49 25.70 -27.18
CA ALA A 305 -0.79 26.16 -27.71
C ALA A 305 -1.80 25.02 -27.90
N GLU A 306 -1.34 23.83 -28.31
CA GLU A 306 -2.19 22.64 -28.44
C GLU A 306 -2.63 22.11 -27.07
N VAL A 307 -1.75 22.17 -26.07
CA VAL A 307 -2.04 21.82 -24.67
C VAL A 307 -3.11 22.76 -24.12
N HIS A 308 -2.93 24.08 -24.24
CA HIS A 308 -3.91 25.07 -23.75
C HIS A 308 -5.27 24.95 -24.45
N THR A 309 -5.29 24.74 -25.76
CA THR A 309 -6.54 24.52 -26.52
C THR A 309 -7.27 23.27 -26.03
N THR A 310 -6.52 22.23 -25.67
CA THR A 310 -7.09 20.98 -25.13
C THR A 310 -7.60 21.16 -23.71
N ALA A 311 -6.88 21.92 -22.87
CA ALA A 311 -7.33 22.31 -21.54
C ALA A 311 -8.65 23.09 -21.61
N GLU A 312 -8.76 24.10 -22.49
CA GLU A 312 -10.03 24.79 -22.70
C GLU A 312 -11.14 23.83 -23.16
N ARG A 313 -10.85 22.88 -24.06
CA ARG A 313 -11.87 21.92 -24.50
C ARG A 313 -12.36 21.01 -23.36
N ILE A 314 -11.51 20.67 -22.38
CA ILE A 314 -11.88 19.83 -21.23
C ILE A 314 -12.70 20.62 -20.20
N PHE A 315 -12.36 21.90 -19.96
CA PHE A 315 -12.90 22.66 -18.82
C PHE A 315 -13.89 23.78 -19.20
N ARG A 316 -13.98 24.19 -20.47
CA ARG A 316 -14.74 25.38 -20.90
C ARG A 316 -16.17 25.08 -21.35
N GLN A 317 -16.60 23.83 -21.38
CA GLN A 317 -17.77 23.46 -22.18
C GLN A 317 -19.12 24.00 -21.65
N ASP A 318 -19.27 24.35 -20.36
CA ASP A 318 -20.53 24.92 -19.81
C ASP A 318 -20.34 25.86 -18.59
N SER A 319 -19.38 26.78 -18.67
CA SER A 319 -19.06 27.74 -17.58
C SER A 319 -20.15 28.80 -17.31
N ASP A 320 -21.25 28.83 -18.05
CA ASP A 320 -22.36 29.76 -17.76
C ASP A 320 -23.25 29.31 -16.59
N ALA A 321 -23.01 28.13 -16.02
CA ALA A 321 -23.65 27.70 -14.77
C ALA A 321 -22.98 28.39 -13.57
N PRO A 322 -23.68 29.28 -12.84
CA PRO A 322 -23.12 29.94 -11.66
C PRO A 322 -23.01 28.95 -10.50
N GLY A 323 -21.87 28.25 -10.42
CA GLY A 323 -21.42 27.55 -9.23
C GLY A 323 -21.24 26.05 -9.40
N GLY A 324 -20.00 25.64 -9.65
CA GLY A 324 -19.57 24.26 -9.43
C GLY A 324 -18.62 23.74 -10.49
N PHE A 325 -17.59 23.01 -10.04
CA PHE A 325 -16.77 22.18 -10.90
C PHE A 325 -17.58 20.94 -11.29
N ASP A 326 -17.97 20.82 -12.56
CA ASP A 326 -18.78 19.69 -13.03
C ASP A 326 -17.90 18.54 -13.56
N LEU A 327 -17.68 17.56 -12.68
CA LEU A 327 -16.96 16.32 -13.01
C LEU A 327 -17.61 15.53 -14.15
N THR A 328 -18.93 15.61 -14.32
CA THR A 328 -19.62 14.80 -15.34
C THR A 328 -19.32 15.32 -16.74
N SER A 329 -19.24 16.64 -16.91
CA SER A 329 -18.85 17.29 -18.16
C SER A 329 -17.40 16.95 -18.54
N ILE A 330 -16.47 17.04 -17.58
CA ILE A 330 -15.05 16.70 -17.79
C ILE A 330 -14.89 15.24 -18.21
N LEU A 331 -15.57 14.31 -17.55
CA LEU A 331 -15.51 12.88 -17.90
C LEU A 331 -16.08 12.61 -19.29
N GLY A 332 -17.18 13.28 -19.67
CA GLY A 332 -17.74 13.18 -21.02
C GLY A 332 -16.81 13.71 -22.11
N ALA A 333 -16.12 14.83 -21.84
CA ALA A 333 -15.10 15.38 -22.74
C ALA A 333 -13.92 14.41 -22.91
N LEU A 334 -13.43 13.81 -21.82
CA LEU A 334 -12.34 12.84 -21.85
C LEU A 334 -12.71 11.55 -22.58
N GLU A 335 -13.94 11.05 -22.42
CA GLU A 335 -14.42 9.88 -23.16
C GLU A 335 -14.47 10.15 -24.66
N THR A 336 -14.94 11.33 -25.06
CA THR A 336 -14.95 11.76 -26.46
C THR A 336 -13.54 11.82 -27.04
N MET A 337 -12.58 12.42 -26.31
CA MET A 337 -11.18 12.47 -26.74
C MET A 337 -10.53 11.09 -26.79
N ARG A 338 -10.86 10.19 -25.87
CA ARG A 338 -10.37 8.81 -25.88
C ARG A 338 -10.82 8.07 -27.14
N LEU A 339 -12.08 8.21 -27.54
CA LEU A 339 -12.60 7.62 -28.77
C LEU A 339 -11.93 8.23 -30.02
N GLU A 340 -11.70 9.54 -30.01
CA GLU A 340 -10.97 10.26 -31.07
C GLU A 340 -9.54 9.69 -31.22
N ILE A 341 -8.79 9.56 -30.11
CA ILE A 341 -7.44 9.00 -30.08
C ILE A 341 -7.42 7.53 -30.50
N GLY A 342 -8.39 6.74 -30.05
CA GLY A 342 -8.50 5.31 -30.40
C GLY A 342 -8.70 5.06 -31.90
N SER A 343 -9.21 6.06 -32.63
CA SER A 343 -9.41 6.00 -34.09
C SER A 343 -8.16 6.32 -34.92
N ILE A 344 -7.11 6.88 -34.31
CA ILE A 344 -5.86 7.26 -34.99
C ILE A 344 -5.05 6.00 -35.27
N THR A 345 -4.78 5.67 -36.54
CA THR A 345 -4.03 4.46 -36.94
C THR A 345 -2.51 4.59 -36.74
N ASP A 346 -1.98 5.80 -36.87
CA ASP A 346 -0.55 6.09 -36.71
C ASP A 346 -0.18 6.12 -35.21
N VAL A 347 0.88 5.40 -34.83
CA VAL A 347 1.24 5.20 -33.43
C VAL A 347 1.84 6.47 -32.82
N GLU A 348 2.68 7.17 -33.58
CA GLU A 348 3.31 8.42 -33.19
C GLU A 348 2.28 9.54 -33.02
N GLU A 349 1.35 9.69 -33.97
CA GLU A 349 0.25 10.64 -33.88
C GLU A 349 -0.70 10.31 -32.71
N ARG A 350 -1.00 9.03 -32.48
CA ARG A 350 -1.82 8.58 -31.34
C ARG A 350 -1.15 8.94 -30.01
N ARG A 351 0.17 8.70 -29.90
CA ARG A 351 0.96 9.04 -28.72
C ARG A 351 0.98 10.55 -28.48
N LYS A 352 1.18 11.35 -29.54
CA LYS A 352 1.15 12.81 -29.45
C LYS A 352 -0.23 13.33 -29.02
N ALA A 353 -1.30 12.76 -29.56
CA ALA A 353 -2.67 13.12 -29.18
C ALA A 353 -2.99 12.75 -27.72
N ALA A 354 -2.52 11.60 -27.24
CA ALA A 354 -2.64 11.20 -25.84
C ALA A 354 -1.85 12.12 -24.90
N ALA A 355 -0.60 12.44 -25.24
CA ALA A 355 0.23 13.37 -24.47
C ALA A 355 -0.42 14.75 -24.37
N ARG A 356 -1.00 15.24 -25.47
CA ARG A 356 -1.74 16.51 -25.52
C ARG A 356 -2.94 16.54 -24.57
N VAL A 357 -3.70 15.44 -24.48
CA VAL A 357 -4.83 15.33 -23.53
C VAL A 357 -4.36 15.28 -22.09
N ALA A 358 -3.30 14.51 -21.80
CA ALA A 358 -2.74 14.42 -20.45
C ALA A 358 -2.20 15.76 -19.95
N LEU A 359 -1.40 16.44 -20.78
CA LEU A 359 -0.86 17.77 -20.47
C LEU A 359 -1.99 18.81 -20.37
N GLY A 360 -2.99 18.75 -21.24
CA GLY A 360 -4.14 19.67 -21.19
C GLY A 360 -4.96 19.50 -19.90
N LEU A 361 -5.11 18.26 -19.42
CA LEU A 361 -5.76 17.98 -18.14
C LEU A 361 -4.94 18.53 -16.96
N ALA A 362 -3.63 18.29 -16.95
CA ALA A 362 -2.73 18.79 -15.91
C ALA A 362 -2.72 20.33 -15.85
N ALA A 363 -2.62 20.99 -17.01
CA ALA A 363 -2.66 22.45 -17.11
C ALA A 363 -3.99 23.02 -16.60
N GLY A 364 -5.13 22.39 -16.93
CA GLY A 364 -6.44 22.87 -16.43
C GLY A 364 -6.69 22.62 -14.94
N LEU A 365 -5.95 21.70 -14.32
CA LEU A 365 -5.94 21.50 -12.86
C LEU A 365 -4.97 22.43 -12.12
N GLY A 366 -4.15 23.20 -12.85
CA GLY A 366 -3.13 24.06 -12.26
C GLY A 366 -1.91 23.31 -11.73
N LEU A 367 -1.64 22.10 -12.22
CA LEU A 367 -0.48 21.29 -11.77
C LEU A 367 0.82 21.66 -12.49
N ASP A 368 0.76 22.47 -13.55
CA ASP A 368 1.88 22.78 -14.44
C ASP A 368 2.34 24.25 -14.32
N GLU A 369 1.90 24.96 -13.28
CA GLU A 369 2.59 26.19 -12.89
C GLU A 369 3.76 25.78 -12.00
N PRO A 370 5.01 25.71 -12.52
CA PRO A 370 6.16 25.69 -11.65
C PRO A 370 6.02 26.90 -10.74
N ASP A 371 6.10 26.66 -9.43
CA ASP A 371 5.98 27.70 -8.42
C ASP A 371 7.11 28.72 -8.66
N GLU A 372 6.87 29.72 -9.52
CA GLU A 372 7.82 30.77 -9.89
C GLU A 372 8.22 31.63 -8.67
N GLY A 373 7.69 31.32 -7.48
CA GLY A 373 8.13 31.87 -6.20
C GLY A 373 9.39 31.25 -5.58
N GLY A 374 9.95 30.19 -6.17
CA GLY A 374 11.13 29.50 -5.62
C GLY A 374 12.46 30.26 -5.74
N ASP A 375 12.63 31.07 -6.79
CA ASP A 375 13.93 31.71 -7.09
C ASP A 375 14.09 33.11 -6.45
N GLU A 376 13.01 33.74 -5.98
CA GLU A 376 13.10 35.09 -5.40
C GLU A 376 13.57 35.09 -3.93
N LEU A 377 13.31 34.00 -3.19
CA LEU A 377 13.75 33.84 -1.80
C LEU A 377 15.26 33.57 -1.68
N ASP A 378 15.86 32.90 -2.66
CA ASP A 378 17.29 32.60 -2.66
C ASP A 378 18.13 33.86 -2.94
N GLU A 379 17.65 34.81 -3.76
CA GLU A 379 18.35 36.10 -3.95
C GLU A 379 18.33 36.99 -2.70
N GLU A 380 17.25 36.99 -1.91
CA GLU A 380 17.16 37.80 -0.69
C GLU A 380 18.04 37.23 0.44
N LEU A 381 18.07 35.90 0.58
CA LEU A 381 18.97 35.20 1.52
C LEU A 381 20.45 35.39 1.16
N LEU A 382 20.80 35.37 -0.14
CA LEU A 382 22.15 35.69 -0.62
C LEU A 382 22.53 37.16 -0.36
N ARG A 383 21.58 38.10 -0.45
CA ARG A 383 21.82 39.52 -0.11
C ARG A 383 22.04 39.72 1.39
N GLU A 384 21.25 39.08 2.25
CA GLU A 384 21.46 39.17 3.71
C GLU A 384 22.82 38.56 4.13
N LEU A 385 23.22 37.44 3.51
CA LEU A 385 24.47 36.77 3.86
C LEU A 385 25.72 37.56 3.44
N HIS A 386 25.65 38.33 2.35
CA HIS A 386 26.71 39.28 1.96
C HIS A 386 26.77 40.53 2.83
N GLN A 387 25.72 40.85 3.59
CA GLN A 387 25.69 42.03 4.47
C GLN A 387 26.27 41.75 5.88
N ILE A 388 26.49 40.47 6.21
CA ILE A 388 27.03 40.02 7.50
C ILE A 388 28.57 39.78 7.46
N GLN A 389 29.19 39.81 6.28
CA GLN A 389 30.66 39.84 6.11
C GLN A 389 31.17 41.27 5.98
#